data_AF-A0A4P8QQW2-F1
#
_entry.id   AF-A0A4P8QQW2-F1
#
_cell.length_a   1.000
_cell.length_b   1.000
_cell.length_c   1.000
_cell.angle_alpha   90.00
_cell.angle_beta   90.00
_cell.angle_gamma   90.00
#
_symmetry.space_group_name_H-M   'P 1'
#
loop_
_entity.id
_entity.type
_entity.pdbx_description
1 polymer ?
#
loop_
_entity_poly.entity_id
_entity_poly.type
_entity_poly.pdbx_seq_one_letter_code
_entity_poly.pdbx_strand_id
1 'polypeptide(L)' 'MSLENATPEIKLAVDLIMLLEENQIEPQLALDALEIVRKDFQKKARQEEKITEM' A
#
# COMPACT_ATOMS: atom_id res chain seq x y z
N MET A 1 -15.65 -9.83 -14.67
CA MET A 1 -14.46 -10.59 -14.25
C MET A 1 -14.31 -10.41 -12.76
N SER A 2 -14.36 -11.48 -11.99
CA SER A 2 -14.41 -11.41 -10.52
C SER A 2 -13.03 -11.09 -9.93
N LEU A 3 -12.98 -10.15 -9.00
CA LEU A 3 -11.81 -9.84 -8.16
C LEU A 3 -11.32 -11.05 -7.33
N GLU A 4 -12.10 -12.12 -7.28
CA GLU A 4 -11.77 -13.37 -6.58
C GLU A 4 -10.43 -13.99 -7.03
N ASN A 5 -10.07 -13.85 -8.31
CA ASN A 5 -8.80 -14.37 -8.88
C ASN A 5 -7.65 -13.34 -8.89
N ALA A 6 -7.84 -12.14 -8.35
CA ALA A 6 -6.78 -11.13 -8.31
C ALA A 6 -5.69 -11.52 -7.31
N THR A 7 -4.45 -11.11 -7.60
CA THR A 7 -3.32 -11.32 -6.67
C THR A 7 -3.57 -10.55 -5.37
N PRO A 8 -2.95 -10.98 -4.24
CA PRO A 8 -3.11 -10.30 -2.96
C PRO A 8 -2.81 -8.79 -3.02
N GLU A 9 -1.80 -8.39 -3.80
CA GLU A 9 -1.40 -6.99 -3.96
C GLU A 9 -2.48 -6.16 -4.67
N ILE A 10 -3.12 -6.73 -5.70
CA ILE A 10 -4.22 -6.06 -6.41
C ILE A 10 -5.44 -5.91 -5.49
N LYS A 11 -5.79 -6.95 -4.72
CA LYS A 11 -6.91 -6.90 -3.77
C LYS A 11 -6.67 -5.81 -2.72
N LEU A 12 -5.48 -5.78 -2.13
CA LEU A 12 -5.11 -4.77 -1.15
C LEU A 12 -5.14 -3.35 -1.74
N ALA A 13 -4.67 -3.17 -2.97
CA ALA A 13 -4.73 -1.88 -3.64
C ALA A 13 -6.19 -1.40 -3.84
N VAL A 14 -7.09 -2.31 -4.23
CA VAL A 14 -8.52 -2.00 -4.37
C VAL A 14 -9.15 -1.62 -3.03
N ASP A 15 -8.86 -2.37 -1.96
CA ASP A 15 -9.37 -2.07 -0.62
C ASP A 15 -8.88 -0.70 -0.12
N LEU A 16 -7.61 -0.35 -0.37
CA LEU A 16 -7.07 0.96 -0.03
C LEU A 16 -7.72 2.09 -0.83
N ILE A 17 -7.98 1.88 -2.12
CA ILE A 17 -8.66 2.87 -2.96
C ILE A 17 -10.09 3.10 -2.46
N MET A 18 -10.85 2.02 -2.19
CA MET A 18 -12.21 2.14 -1.64
C MET A 18 -12.21 2.92 -0.33
N LEU A 19 -11.28 2.62 0.59
CA LEU A 19 -11.18 3.35 1.86
C LEU A 19 -10.92 4.85 1.65
N LEU A 20 -10.04 5.21 0.72
CA LEU A 20 -9.72 6.61 0.42
C LEU A 20 -10.92 7.34 -0.21
N GLU A 21 -11.64 6.68 -1.10
CA GLU A 21 -12.86 7.22 -1.73
C GLU A 21 -14.00 7.39 -0.72
N GLU A 22 -14.23 6.41 0.16
CA GLU A 22 -15.24 6.48 1.22
C GLU A 22 -15.00 7.66 2.18
N ASN A 23 -13.73 7.97 2.44
CA ASN A 23 -13.32 9.11 3.25
C ASN A 23 -13.21 10.43 2.45
N GLN A 24 -13.60 10.43 1.17
CA GLN A 24 -13.56 11.61 0.28
C GLN A 24 -12.19 12.29 0.24
N ILE A 25 -11.13 11.49 0.26
CA ILE A 25 -9.76 12.00 0.21
C ILE A 25 -9.44 12.45 -1.21
N GLU A 26 -8.97 13.70 -1.35
CA GLU A 26 -8.52 14.23 -2.62
C GLU A 26 -7.42 13.37 -3.24
N PRO A 27 -7.46 13.05 -4.55
CA PRO A 27 -6.49 12.16 -5.18
C PRO A 27 -5.03 12.57 -4.96
N GLN A 28 -4.74 13.87 -5.00
CA GLN A 28 -3.38 14.37 -4.79
C GLN A 28 -2.91 14.11 -3.35
N LEU A 29 -3.78 14.33 -2.37
CA LEU A 29 -3.48 14.06 -0.96
C LEU A 29 -3.28 12.55 -0.72
N ALA A 30 -4.10 11.71 -1.36
CA ALA A 30 -3.95 10.26 -1.31
C ALA A 30 -2.60 9.81 -1.88
N LEU A 31 -2.19 10.35 -3.04
CA LEU A 31 -0.90 10.02 -3.65
C LEU A 31 0.28 10.44 -2.76
N ASP A 32 0.23 11.63 -2.17
CA ASP A 32 1.27 12.12 -1.27
C ASP A 32 1.37 11.24 0.00
N ALA A 33 0.23 10.81 0.55
CA ALA A 33 0.19 9.88 1.68
C ALA A 33 0.72 8.49 1.33
N LEU A 34 0.34 7.94 0.16
CA LEU A 34 0.83 6.65 -0.33
C LEU A 34 2.34 6.65 -0.56
N GLU A 35 2.91 7.78 -0.98
CA GLU A 35 4.37 7.93 -1.12
C GLU A 35 5.09 7.83 0.23
N ILE A 36 4.50 8.39 1.30
CA ILE A 36 5.03 8.27 2.67
C ILE A 36 4.95 6.81 3.13
N VAL A 37 3.80 6.17 2.95
CA VAL A 37 3.58 4.75 3.28
C VAL A 37 4.59 3.86 2.56
N ARG A 38 4.79 4.08 1.25
CA ARG A 38 5.77 3.35 0.44
C ARG A 38 7.17 3.46 1.03
N LYS A 39 7.62 4.66 1.38
CA LYS A 39 8.95 4.90 1.98
C LYS A 39 9.11 4.19 3.32
N ASP A 40 8.07 4.16 4.15
CA ASP A 40 8.09 3.47 5.44
C ASP A 40 8.24 1.95 5.28
N PHE A 41 7.44 1.33 4.41
CA PHE A 41 7.56 -0.10 4.13
C PHE A 41 8.89 -0.46 3.47
N GLN A 42 9.40 0.37 2.56
CA GLN A 42 10.75 0.17 2.02
C GLN A 42 11.83 0.23 3.10
N LYS A 43 11.68 1.09 4.11
CA LYS A 43 12.62 1.15 5.24
C LYS A 43 12.52 -0.11 6.10
N LYS A 44 11.31 -0.59 6.38
CA LYS A 44 11.06 -1.82 7.14
C LYS A 44 11.61 -3.06 6.43
N ALA A 45 11.33 -3.21 5.13
CA ALA A 45 11.87 -4.31 4.32
C ALA A 45 13.41 -4.35 4.39
N ARG A 46 14.07 -3.20 4.22
CA ARG A 46 15.54 -3.11 4.38
C ARG A 46 16.04 -3.39 5.80
N GLN A 47 15.23 -3.14 6.83
CA GLN A 47 15.57 -3.47 8.21
C GLN A 47 15.43 -4.97 8.48
N GLU A 48 14.40 -5.61 7.94
CA GLU A 48 14.17 -7.06 8.01
C GLU A 48 15.27 -7.83 7.26
N GLU A 49 15.72 -7.36 6.10
CA GLU A 49 16.88 -7.88 5.38
C GLU A 49 18.14 -7.85 6.26
N LYS A 50 18.41 -6.72 6.92
CA LYS A 50 19.57 -6.58 7.81
C LYS A 50 19.51 -7.47 9.05
N ILE A 51 18.32 -7.72 9.59
CA ILE A 51 18.14 -8.63 10.74
C ILE A 51 18.39 -10.08 10.32
N THR A 52 18.07 -10.44 9.08
CA THR A 52 18.23 -11.82 8.57
C THR A 52 19.69 -12.16 8.23
N GLU A 53 20.54 -11.16 7.99
CA GLU A 53 21.98 -11.31 7.72
C GLU A 53 22.89 -11.29 8.97
N MET A 54 22.33 -11.03 10.17
CA MET A 54 23.04 -11.01 11.45
C MET A 54 22.92 -12.34 12.22
#